data_AF-A0A4P5XAI3-F1
#
_entry.id   AF-A0A4P5XAI3-F1
#
_cell.length_a   1.000
_cell.length_b   1.000
_cell.length_c   1.000
_cell.angle_alpha   90.00
_cell.angle_beta   90.00
_cell.angle_gamma   90.00
#
_symmetry.space_group_name_H-M   'P 1'
#
loop_
_entity.id
_entity.type
_entity.pdbx_description
1 polymer ?
#
loop_
_entity_poly.entity_id
_entity_poly.type
_entity_poly.pdbx_seq_one_letter_code
_entity_poly.pdbx_strand_id
1 'polypeptide(L)'
;MAQQGFVPLAPGVLTVIRPDASADDLILRGDLLEVTVGQQDKAWTPQRAAANTTFVEQSRNRTYLPDVWCLEFAFKSPRLLEVDVPTTELKMRRKQIWYLLYRVRNAGARRAVAGGDGTPEQPFEKLEMPVRFVPHFVLESLDPVIDADGIARYRAYLDRLVPTAIAAIRREEKVPADQRLFDSASMTGADMAPGETRWGVAIWEDVDPRIDFFSIYVRGLTNAMHWRRRADADIRGTDPPAAHMEQALESLRLDFYRSRSGGRGEGTELSVGYAGMFERIVIGSRLIEAAGRPVEANSLPVDAIQDLGLTWPDLLDPEGADAAGSLLPLETVLTKLAALPKGEDRGKIFRDLCGDVGLKGFSDLLAAASGDVPPDRDARRREALAAMKLTPEDVRQRPLVSLATIVRGLESAPTHDLRVARERAIFGAEGRWIERFAQDVAAARCLAAMEDCGLEATRISQADARAAFAMLQVAVDAEKNPDTRGQLLQGLLGPRGPLVYAAAAAVHEGIDHTWVFRYETDSVGL
;
A
#
# COMPACT_ATOMS: atom_id res chain seq x y z
N MET A 1 33.41 22.51 -36.74
CA MET A 1 32.08 22.38 -37.38
C MET A 1 31.54 21.00 -37.04
N ALA A 2 30.73 20.89 -36.00
CA ALA A 2 30.08 19.64 -35.60
C ALA A 2 28.61 19.73 -35.99
N GLN A 3 28.14 18.77 -36.80
CA GLN A 3 26.78 18.69 -37.28
C GLN A 3 25.82 18.48 -36.11
N GLN A 4 24.95 19.47 -35.91
CA GLN A 4 23.77 19.40 -35.07
C GLN A 4 22.79 18.40 -35.69
N GLY A 5 22.72 17.19 -35.13
CA GLY A 5 21.66 16.24 -35.42
C GLY A 5 20.43 16.57 -34.57
N PHE A 6 19.46 17.25 -35.16
CA PHE A 6 18.12 17.41 -34.60
C PHE A 6 17.42 16.04 -34.55
N VAL A 7 16.98 15.62 -33.37
CA VAL A 7 16.11 14.44 -33.21
C VAL A 7 14.65 14.93 -33.19
N PRO A 8 13.84 14.66 -34.23
CA PRO A 8 12.40 14.88 -34.19
C PRO A 8 11.71 13.91 -33.21
N LEU A 9 10.56 14.29 -32.66
CA LEU A 9 9.71 13.42 -31.82
C LEU A 9 9.17 12.26 -32.66
N ALA A 10 9.91 11.15 -32.73
CA ALA A 10 9.59 10.00 -33.56
C ALA A 10 8.38 9.20 -33.00
N PRO A 11 7.47 8.70 -33.86
CA PRO A 11 6.52 7.64 -33.51
C PRO A 11 7.26 6.40 -32.97
N GLY A 12 6.84 5.87 -31.81
CA GLY A 12 7.48 4.73 -31.14
C GLY A 12 8.14 5.04 -29.79
N VAL A 13 8.19 6.30 -29.36
CA VAL A 13 8.74 6.72 -28.04
C VAL A 13 7.67 6.75 -26.94
N LEU A 14 6.39 6.84 -27.31
CA LEU A 14 5.28 6.86 -26.35
C LEU A 14 4.85 5.44 -25.98
N THR A 15 4.73 5.20 -24.69
CA THR A 15 3.91 4.10 -24.19
C THR A 15 2.45 4.46 -24.44
N VAL A 16 1.72 3.62 -25.18
CA VAL A 16 0.29 3.81 -25.43
C VAL A 16 -0.51 2.77 -24.66
N ILE A 17 -1.36 3.26 -23.77
CA ILE A 17 -2.36 2.49 -23.05
C ILE A 17 -3.68 2.65 -23.78
N ARG A 18 -4.14 1.54 -24.37
CA ARG A 18 -5.41 1.51 -25.07
C ARG A 18 -6.54 1.68 -24.05
N PRO A 19 -7.66 2.30 -24.44
CA PRO A 19 -8.86 2.29 -23.62
C PRO A 19 -9.23 0.86 -23.26
N ASP A 20 -9.71 0.63 -22.03
CA ASP A 20 -10.22 -0.70 -21.70
C ASP A 20 -11.37 -1.05 -22.66
N ALA A 21 -11.27 -2.25 -23.23
CA ALA A 21 -12.24 -2.82 -24.16
C ALA A 21 -13.10 -3.90 -23.50
N SER A 22 -12.87 -4.21 -22.22
CA SER A 22 -13.67 -5.17 -21.44
C SER A 22 -15.15 -4.75 -21.40
N ALA A 23 -16.06 -5.73 -21.41
CA ALA A 23 -17.49 -5.47 -21.26
C ALA A 23 -17.93 -5.44 -19.79
N ASP A 24 -17.01 -5.74 -18.86
CA ASP A 24 -17.31 -5.96 -17.45
C ASP A 24 -17.85 -4.68 -16.78
N ASP A 25 -17.38 -3.51 -17.19
CA ASP A 25 -17.83 -2.22 -16.65
C ASP A 25 -19.17 -1.72 -17.22
N LEU A 26 -19.67 -2.37 -18.28
CA LEU A 26 -20.88 -1.91 -18.99
C LEU A 26 -22.17 -2.36 -18.31
N ILE A 27 -22.09 -3.32 -17.38
CA ILE A 27 -23.25 -3.89 -16.69
C ILE A 27 -22.99 -3.87 -15.19
N LEU A 28 -23.63 -2.93 -14.51
CA LEU A 28 -23.58 -2.89 -13.05
C LEU A 28 -24.83 -3.55 -12.47
N ARG A 29 -24.65 -4.41 -11.47
CA ARG A 29 -25.75 -5.09 -10.77
C ARG A 29 -25.73 -4.71 -9.30
N GLY A 30 -26.90 -4.36 -8.76
CA GLY A 30 -27.01 -3.98 -7.35
C GLY A 30 -28.43 -3.95 -6.84
N ASP A 31 -28.58 -4.03 -5.53
CA ASP A 31 -29.85 -3.89 -4.83
C ASP A 31 -30.12 -2.40 -4.53
N LEU A 32 -31.40 -2.00 -4.51
CA LEU A 32 -31.83 -0.73 -3.92
C LEU A 32 -31.92 -0.91 -2.41
N LEU A 33 -30.84 -0.61 -1.68
CA LEU A 33 -30.70 -0.93 -0.25
C LEU A 33 -31.74 -0.25 0.63
N GLU A 34 -32.21 0.94 0.26
CA GLU A 34 -33.25 1.68 0.96
C GLU A 34 -34.58 0.89 0.95
N VAL A 35 -34.77 0.04 -0.05
CA VAL A 35 -35.92 -0.88 -0.13
C VAL A 35 -35.58 -2.24 0.47
N THR A 36 -34.48 -2.87 0.04
CA THR A 36 -34.17 -4.27 0.42
C THR A 36 -33.75 -4.42 1.88
N VAL A 37 -33.16 -3.38 2.47
CA VAL A 37 -32.80 -3.30 3.89
C VAL A 37 -33.73 -2.34 4.61
N GLY A 38 -33.86 -1.10 4.12
CA GLY A 38 -34.57 -0.02 4.81
C GLY A 38 -36.10 -0.16 4.89
N GLN A 39 -36.70 -1.01 4.05
CA GLN A 39 -38.14 -1.31 4.06
C GLN A 39 -38.41 -2.83 4.07
N GLN A 40 -37.53 -3.60 4.73
CA GLN A 40 -37.67 -5.05 4.83
C GLN A 40 -38.98 -5.47 5.54
N ASP A 41 -39.53 -4.62 6.40
CA ASP A 41 -40.83 -4.77 7.03
C ASP A 41 -41.99 -4.88 6.03
N LYS A 42 -41.80 -4.38 4.79
CA LYS A 42 -42.75 -4.49 3.69
C LYS A 42 -42.53 -5.72 2.81
N ALA A 43 -41.68 -6.67 3.20
CA ALA A 43 -41.55 -7.93 2.48
C ALA A 43 -42.78 -8.82 2.74
N TRP A 44 -43.36 -9.42 1.69
CA TRP A 44 -44.43 -10.41 1.82
C TRP A 44 -44.26 -11.53 0.80
N THR A 45 -44.86 -12.70 1.07
CA THR A 45 -44.93 -13.80 0.10
C THR A 45 -46.26 -13.76 -0.66
N PRO A 46 -46.28 -13.59 -1.98
CA PRO A 46 -47.52 -13.54 -2.74
C PRO A 46 -48.15 -14.94 -2.85
N GLN A 47 -49.46 -15.04 -2.67
CA GLN A 47 -50.17 -16.33 -2.74
C GLN A 47 -50.51 -16.78 -4.17
N ARG A 48 -50.63 -15.82 -5.10
CA ARG A 48 -51.08 -16.06 -6.49
C ARG A 48 -50.13 -15.53 -7.57
N ALA A 49 -49.21 -14.63 -7.21
CA ALA A 49 -48.23 -14.06 -8.12
C ALA A 49 -46.84 -14.68 -7.86
N ALA A 50 -45.90 -14.51 -8.80
CA ALA A 50 -44.53 -14.96 -8.62
C ALA A 50 -43.80 -14.13 -7.55
N ALA A 51 -42.88 -14.74 -6.80
CA ALA A 51 -42.18 -14.07 -5.69
C ALA A 51 -41.40 -12.82 -6.13
N ASN A 52 -40.85 -12.84 -7.35
CA ASN A 52 -40.10 -11.73 -7.95
C ASN A 52 -40.95 -10.52 -8.35
N THR A 53 -42.28 -10.56 -8.17
CA THR A 53 -43.16 -9.41 -8.45
C THR A 53 -43.46 -8.57 -7.21
N THR A 54 -42.89 -8.89 -6.06
CA THR A 54 -43.10 -8.12 -4.82
C THR A 54 -42.21 -6.88 -4.79
N PHE A 55 -42.60 -5.88 -4.00
CA PHE A 55 -41.89 -4.60 -3.92
C PHE A 55 -40.41 -4.76 -3.54
N VAL A 56 -40.12 -5.59 -2.52
CA VAL A 56 -38.75 -5.84 -2.05
C VAL A 56 -37.96 -6.66 -3.07
N GLU A 57 -38.54 -7.71 -3.65
CA GLU A 57 -37.84 -8.56 -4.61
C GLU A 57 -37.58 -7.87 -5.95
N GLN A 58 -38.48 -6.97 -6.39
CA GLN A 58 -38.26 -6.15 -7.59
C GLN A 58 -37.10 -5.17 -7.47
N SER A 59 -36.70 -4.84 -6.23
CA SER A 59 -35.59 -3.96 -5.89
C SER A 59 -34.25 -4.69 -5.77
N ARG A 60 -34.23 -6.03 -5.87
CA ARG A 60 -33.00 -6.81 -5.88
C ARG A 60 -32.40 -6.89 -7.27
N ASN A 61 -31.07 -6.98 -7.34
CA ASN A 61 -30.29 -7.29 -8.54
C ASN A 61 -30.68 -6.44 -9.76
N ARG A 62 -30.93 -5.14 -9.54
CA ARG A 62 -31.23 -4.18 -10.59
C ARG A 62 -30.01 -4.07 -11.50
N THR A 63 -30.27 -4.13 -12.79
CA THR A 63 -29.24 -3.92 -13.81
C THR A 63 -29.21 -2.45 -14.21
N TYR A 64 -28.03 -1.86 -14.17
CA TYR A 64 -27.75 -0.51 -14.63
C TYR A 64 -26.83 -0.61 -15.85
N LEU A 65 -27.20 0.07 -16.93
CA LEU A 65 -26.48 0.07 -18.20
C LEU A 65 -25.96 1.49 -18.48
N PRO A 66 -24.85 1.91 -17.86
CA PRO A 66 -24.27 3.22 -18.11
C PRO A 66 -23.61 3.31 -19.49
N ASP A 67 -23.47 4.53 -20.00
CA ASP A 67 -22.55 4.81 -21.09
C ASP A 67 -21.15 4.96 -20.49
N VAL A 68 -20.24 4.06 -20.86
CA VAL A 68 -18.87 4.07 -20.35
C VAL A 68 -17.93 4.59 -21.42
N TRP A 69 -17.25 5.69 -21.13
CA TRP A 69 -16.14 6.19 -21.93
C TRP A 69 -14.81 5.87 -21.27
N CYS A 70 -13.79 5.63 -22.08
CA CYS A 70 -12.41 5.47 -21.63
C CYS A 70 -11.50 6.18 -22.62
N LEU A 71 -10.71 7.13 -22.14
CA LEU A 71 -9.73 7.85 -22.93
C LEU A 71 -8.53 6.95 -23.18
N GLU A 72 -7.94 7.07 -24.37
CA GLU A 72 -6.63 6.48 -24.62
C GLU A 72 -5.58 7.37 -23.95
N PHE A 73 -4.71 6.76 -23.14
CA PHE A 73 -3.64 7.45 -22.46
C PHE A 73 -2.29 7.06 -23.08
N ALA A 74 -1.44 8.03 -23.38
CA ALA A 74 -0.08 7.76 -23.80
C ALA A 74 0.90 8.64 -23.03
N PHE A 75 2.08 8.13 -22.71
CA PHE A 75 3.06 8.90 -21.93
C PHE A 75 4.49 8.60 -22.35
N LYS A 76 5.38 9.53 -22.01
CA LYS A 76 6.82 9.25 -21.89
C LYS A 76 7.15 9.00 -20.44
N SER A 77 8.16 8.18 -20.18
CA SER A 77 8.62 7.90 -18.83
C SER A 77 8.91 9.22 -18.08
N PRO A 78 8.53 9.33 -16.79
CA PRO A 78 8.69 10.57 -16.05
C PRO A 78 10.17 10.97 -15.94
N ARG A 79 10.40 12.27 -15.79
CA ARG A 79 11.74 12.87 -15.85
C ARG A 79 11.94 13.89 -14.75
N LEU A 80 13.20 14.14 -14.45
CA LEU A 80 13.64 15.13 -13.48
C LEU A 80 14.10 16.39 -14.21
N LEU A 81 13.61 17.54 -13.76
CA LEU A 81 14.02 18.85 -14.28
C LEU A 81 14.28 19.81 -13.14
N GLU A 82 15.29 20.65 -13.25
CA GLU A 82 15.47 21.73 -12.31
C GLU A 82 14.93 23.03 -12.88
N VAL A 83 14.07 23.70 -12.12
CA VAL A 83 13.41 24.93 -12.54
C VAL A 83 13.37 25.94 -11.40
N ASP A 84 13.32 27.21 -11.76
CA ASP A 84 13.11 28.28 -10.80
C ASP A 84 11.62 28.41 -10.52
N VAL A 85 11.23 28.13 -9.27
CA VAL A 85 9.85 28.18 -8.80
C VAL A 85 9.69 29.38 -7.86
N PRO A 86 8.64 30.20 -8.02
CA PRO A 86 8.36 31.29 -7.09
C PRO A 86 7.96 30.72 -5.73
N THR A 87 8.58 31.21 -4.66
CA THR A 87 8.22 30.84 -3.28
C THR A 87 7.24 31.83 -2.67
N THR A 88 6.64 31.46 -1.54
CA THR A 88 5.77 32.33 -0.73
C THR A 88 6.47 33.62 -0.25
N GLU A 89 7.80 33.64 -0.23
CA GLU A 89 8.62 34.81 0.11
C GLU A 89 8.87 35.76 -1.08
N LEU A 90 8.19 35.56 -2.22
CA LEU A 90 8.38 36.32 -3.46
C LEU A 90 9.80 36.22 -4.03
N LYS A 91 10.52 35.14 -3.73
CA LYS A 91 11.85 34.85 -4.28
C LYS A 91 11.76 33.65 -5.22
N MET A 92 12.61 33.65 -6.26
CA MET A 92 12.80 32.46 -7.09
C MET A 92 13.71 31.49 -6.37
N ARG A 93 13.32 30.22 -6.29
CA ARG A 93 14.15 29.15 -5.75
C ARG A 93 14.28 28.06 -6.81
N ARG A 94 15.53 27.69 -7.11
CA ARG A 94 15.84 26.50 -7.92
C ARG A 94 15.34 25.28 -7.17
N LYS A 95 14.39 24.55 -7.76
CA LYS A 95 13.84 23.29 -7.25
C LYS A 95 13.97 22.21 -8.30
N GLN A 96 14.21 20.99 -7.84
CA GLN A 96 14.07 19.80 -8.65
C GLN A 96 12.59 19.39 -8.68
N ILE A 97 12.01 19.31 -9.86
CA ILE A 97 10.65 18.85 -10.10
C ILE A 97 10.68 17.51 -10.81
N TRP A 98 9.63 16.73 -10.59
CA TRP A 98 9.36 15.51 -11.34
C TRP A 98 8.21 15.83 -12.29
N TYR A 99 8.28 15.38 -13.54
CA TYR A 99 7.18 15.60 -14.47
C TYR A 99 6.90 14.38 -15.35
N LEU A 100 5.65 14.23 -15.74
CA LEU A 100 5.16 13.24 -16.69
C LEU A 100 4.55 13.97 -17.88
N LEU A 101 5.15 13.81 -19.07
CA LEU A 101 4.56 14.25 -20.32
C LEU A 101 3.60 13.17 -20.82
N TYR A 102 2.34 13.54 -21.04
CA TYR A 102 1.32 12.60 -21.47
C TYR A 102 0.45 13.18 -22.61
N ARG A 103 -0.30 12.30 -23.23
CA ARG A 103 -1.26 12.56 -24.29
C ARG A 103 -2.54 11.79 -23.97
N VAL A 104 -3.66 12.46 -24.10
CA VAL A 104 -4.99 11.83 -24.03
C VAL A 104 -5.67 11.93 -25.38
N ARG A 105 -6.37 10.88 -25.80
CA ARG A 105 -7.19 10.87 -27.00
C ARG A 105 -8.60 10.37 -26.66
N ASN A 106 -9.61 11.13 -27.08
CA ASN A 106 -11.00 10.71 -26.92
C ASN A 106 -11.34 9.62 -27.95
N ALA A 107 -11.54 8.39 -27.49
CA ALA A 107 -11.90 7.25 -28.34
C ALA A 107 -13.42 7.08 -28.53
N GLY A 108 -14.23 7.93 -27.90
CA GLY A 108 -15.68 7.78 -27.78
C GLY A 108 -16.08 6.98 -26.55
N ALA A 109 -17.36 6.63 -26.49
CA ALA A 109 -17.95 5.83 -25.42
C ALA A 109 -18.53 4.52 -25.95
N ARG A 110 -18.92 3.67 -25.00
CA ARG A 110 -19.49 2.35 -25.23
C ARG A 110 -20.79 2.23 -24.45
N ARG A 111 -21.79 1.61 -25.06
CA ARG A 111 -23.08 1.31 -24.44
C ARG A 111 -23.41 -0.16 -24.64
N ALA A 112 -23.81 -0.84 -23.57
CA ALA A 112 -24.32 -2.21 -23.67
C ALA A 112 -25.63 -2.27 -24.47
N VAL A 113 -25.75 -3.23 -25.38
CA VAL A 113 -27.00 -3.46 -26.14
C VAL A 113 -27.96 -4.30 -25.29
N ALA A 114 -29.15 -3.77 -25.01
CA ALA A 114 -30.17 -4.49 -24.25
C ALA A 114 -30.67 -5.72 -25.03
N GLY A 115 -30.54 -6.92 -24.46
CA GLY A 115 -31.06 -8.16 -25.03
C GLY A 115 -30.14 -9.39 -24.95
N GLY A 116 -28.88 -9.23 -24.51
CA GLY A 116 -27.98 -10.36 -24.28
C GLY A 116 -28.31 -11.12 -23.00
N ASP A 117 -28.12 -12.44 -23.03
CA ASP A 117 -28.35 -13.42 -21.94
C ASP A 117 -27.44 -13.26 -20.70
N GLY A 118 -26.70 -12.15 -20.59
CA GLY A 118 -25.79 -11.87 -19.48
C GLY A 118 -24.44 -12.57 -19.59
N THR A 119 -24.06 -13.02 -20.80
CA THR A 119 -22.70 -13.54 -21.08
C THR A 119 -21.67 -12.39 -21.21
N PRO A 120 -20.38 -12.65 -20.90
CA PRO A 120 -19.29 -11.65 -21.01
C PRO A 120 -19.03 -11.12 -22.43
N GLU A 121 -19.59 -11.78 -23.45
CA GLU A 121 -19.45 -11.40 -24.87
C GLU A 121 -20.62 -10.52 -25.36
N GLN A 122 -21.20 -9.72 -24.48
CA GLN A 122 -22.32 -8.85 -24.87
C GLN A 122 -21.85 -7.83 -25.92
N PRO A 123 -22.55 -7.69 -27.06
CA PRO A 123 -22.22 -6.67 -28.04
C PRO A 123 -22.46 -5.28 -27.44
N PHE A 124 -21.51 -4.37 -27.63
CA PHE A 124 -21.64 -2.95 -27.29
C PHE A 124 -21.65 -2.08 -28.53
N GLU A 125 -22.36 -0.96 -28.45
CA GLU A 125 -22.37 0.08 -29.46
C GLU A 125 -21.30 1.13 -29.12
N LYS A 126 -20.56 1.60 -30.13
CA LYS A 126 -19.66 2.75 -29.98
C LYS A 126 -20.42 4.05 -30.19
N LEU A 127 -20.24 4.99 -29.29
CA LEU A 127 -20.86 6.30 -29.31
C LEU A 127 -19.80 7.38 -29.51
N GLU A 128 -20.04 8.28 -30.46
CA GLU A 128 -19.26 9.51 -30.57
C GLU A 128 -19.80 10.53 -29.57
N MET A 129 -19.12 10.69 -28.44
CA MET A 129 -19.50 11.68 -27.43
C MET A 129 -18.31 12.56 -27.01
N PRO A 130 -18.53 13.87 -26.85
CA PRO A 130 -17.56 14.73 -26.19
C PRO A 130 -17.34 14.28 -24.74
N VAL A 131 -16.09 14.28 -24.30
CA VAL A 131 -15.70 13.87 -22.94
C VAL A 131 -14.96 15.01 -22.25
N ARG A 132 -15.36 15.34 -21.02
CA ARG A 132 -14.58 16.24 -20.18
C ARG A 132 -13.55 15.45 -19.38
N PHE A 133 -12.28 15.58 -19.76
CA PHE A 133 -11.20 14.99 -19.00
C PHE A 133 -10.88 15.85 -17.77
N VAL A 134 -11.06 15.27 -16.57
CA VAL A 134 -10.68 15.88 -15.30
C VAL A 134 -9.48 15.12 -14.73
N PRO A 135 -8.24 15.48 -15.12
CA PRO A 135 -7.06 14.78 -14.66
C PRO A 135 -6.87 14.93 -13.16
N HIS A 136 -6.56 13.81 -12.50
CA HIS A 136 -6.05 13.79 -11.14
C HIS A 136 -4.88 12.82 -11.08
N PHE A 137 -3.68 13.35 -10.82
CA PHE A 137 -2.43 12.61 -10.86
C PHE A 137 -1.82 12.56 -9.46
N VAL A 138 -1.64 11.35 -8.93
CA VAL A 138 -1.04 11.14 -7.61
C VAL A 138 0.17 10.24 -7.75
N LEU A 139 1.34 10.73 -7.34
CA LEU A 139 2.56 9.95 -7.23
C LEU A 139 2.65 9.38 -5.82
N GLU A 140 2.79 8.07 -5.69
CA GLU A 140 2.83 7.36 -4.42
C GLU A 140 4.08 6.52 -4.30
N SER A 141 4.68 6.49 -3.12
CA SER A 141 5.78 5.59 -2.79
C SER A 141 5.46 4.80 -1.52
N LEU A 142 5.85 3.52 -1.51
CA LEU A 142 5.83 2.66 -0.32
C LEU A 142 7.26 2.45 0.24
N ASP A 143 8.25 3.21 -0.23
CA ASP A 143 9.62 3.14 0.28
C ASP A 143 9.66 3.67 1.74
N PRO A 144 10.32 2.98 2.68
CA PRO A 144 10.60 3.53 4.00
C PRO A 144 11.63 4.65 3.87
N VAL A 145 11.17 5.89 4.03
CA VAL A 145 12.01 7.08 3.86
C VAL A 145 12.75 7.49 5.15
N ILE A 146 12.45 6.90 6.31
CA ILE A 146 13.10 7.21 7.60
C ILE A 146 13.23 5.95 8.48
N ASP A 147 14.46 5.49 8.72
CA ASP A 147 14.78 4.35 9.61
C ASP A 147 14.36 4.58 11.08
N ALA A 148 14.29 5.84 11.51
CA ALA A 148 14.04 6.20 12.91
C ALA A 148 12.58 6.01 13.37
N ASP A 149 11.64 5.84 12.44
CA ASP A 149 10.21 5.75 12.76
C ASP A 149 9.60 4.37 12.46
N GLY A 150 10.36 3.41 11.91
CA GLY A 150 9.93 2.01 11.75
C GLY A 150 8.65 1.78 10.92
N ILE A 151 8.13 2.82 10.27
CA ILE A 151 6.93 2.79 9.46
C ILE A 151 7.36 3.13 8.03
N ALA A 152 7.07 2.23 7.09
CA ALA A 152 6.98 2.59 5.68
C ALA A 152 5.93 3.68 5.55
N ARG A 153 6.33 4.95 5.66
CA ARG A 153 5.38 6.05 5.56
C ARG A 153 4.96 6.14 4.10
N TYR A 154 3.76 5.63 3.85
CA TYR A 154 2.97 5.98 2.67
C TYR A 154 3.06 7.49 2.45
N ARG A 155 3.68 7.89 1.33
CA ARG A 155 3.73 9.28 0.90
C ARG A 155 3.07 9.39 -0.47
N ALA A 156 2.02 10.21 -0.51
CA ALA A 156 1.33 10.60 -1.72
C ALA A 156 1.65 12.06 -2.05
N TYR A 157 2.03 12.31 -3.29
CA TYR A 157 2.32 13.61 -3.86
C TYR A 157 1.28 13.91 -4.92
N LEU A 158 0.46 14.93 -4.66
CA LEU A 158 -0.49 15.45 -5.63
C LEU A 158 0.22 16.30 -6.67
N ASP A 159 -0.26 16.27 -7.91
CA ASP A 159 0.21 17.17 -8.95
C ASP A 159 0.04 18.65 -8.58
N ARG A 160 0.97 19.47 -9.06
CA ARG A 160 1.05 20.90 -8.78
C ARG A 160 1.09 21.70 -10.07
N LEU A 161 0.43 22.86 -10.06
CA LEU A 161 0.50 23.81 -11.15
C LEU A 161 1.78 24.62 -11.01
N VAL A 162 2.77 24.36 -11.88
CA VAL A 162 4.05 25.07 -11.91
C VAL A 162 4.22 25.75 -13.27
N PRO A 163 3.62 26.93 -13.50
CA PRO A 163 3.66 27.58 -14.82
C PRO A 163 5.08 27.87 -15.34
N THR A 164 6.01 28.17 -14.44
CA THR A 164 7.42 28.45 -14.80
C THR A 164 8.13 27.23 -15.39
N ALA A 165 7.67 26.02 -15.08
CA ALA A 165 8.24 24.78 -15.60
C ALA A 165 7.82 24.48 -17.04
N ILE A 166 6.64 24.93 -17.48
CA ILE A 166 6.06 24.56 -18.79
C ILE A 166 6.99 24.92 -19.95
N ALA A 167 7.59 26.11 -19.93
CA ALA A 167 8.51 26.54 -20.98
C ALA A 167 9.81 25.70 -20.98
N ALA A 168 10.29 25.34 -19.80
CA ALA A 168 11.50 24.52 -19.65
C ALA A 168 11.23 23.07 -20.12
N ILE A 169 10.11 22.47 -19.71
CA ILE A 169 9.67 21.14 -20.14
C ILE A 169 9.45 21.10 -21.66
N ARG A 170 8.80 22.13 -22.23
CA ARG A 170 8.61 22.24 -23.69
C ARG A 170 9.93 22.20 -24.45
N ARG A 171 10.94 22.90 -23.95
CA ARG A 171 12.29 22.93 -24.54
C ARG A 171 12.98 21.57 -24.41
N GLU A 172 12.92 20.96 -23.24
CA GLU A 172 13.53 19.66 -22.96
C GLU A 172 12.92 18.55 -23.82
N GLU A 173 11.59 18.50 -23.85
CA GLU A 173 10.81 17.53 -24.62
C GLU A 173 10.72 17.85 -26.11
N LYS A 174 11.26 19.00 -26.53
CA LYS A 174 11.23 19.50 -27.91
C LYS A 174 9.81 19.54 -28.50
N VAL A 175 8.83 19.93 -27.68
CA VAL A 175 7.43 20.00 -28.10
C VAL A 175 7.25 21.19 -29.06
N PRO A 176 6.69 20.98 -30.27
CA PRO A 176 6.47 22.03 -31.26
C PRO A 176 5.69 23.23 -30.69
N ALA A 177 6.02 24.45 -31.11
CA ALA A 177 5.44 25.68 -30.54
C ALA A 177 3.93 25.80 -30.79
N ASP A 178 3.44 25.24 -31.89
CA ASP A 178 2.03 25.13 -32.26
C ASP A 178 1.29 24.06 -31.44
N GLN A 179 1.99 23.08 -30.88
CA GLN A 179 1.42 22.10 -29.98
C GLN A 179 1.20 22.72 -28.59
N ARG A 180 -0.06 22.92 -28.21
CA ARG A 180 -0.41 23.34 -26.84
C ARG A 180 -0.10 22.23 -25.84
N LEU A 181 0.56 22.60 -24.74
CA LEU A 181 0.75 21.78 -23.56
C LEU A 181 -0.20 22.29 -22.48
N PHE A 182 -1.04 21.40 -21.98
CA PHE A 182 -2.01 21.69 -20.93
C PHE A 182 -1.44 21.28 -19.57
N ASP A 183 -1.62 22.12 -18.57
CA ASP A 183 -1.56 21.69 -17.17
C ASP A 183 -2.91 21.07 -16.76
N SER A 184 -2.97 20.42 -15.59
CA SER A 184 -4.18 19.73 -15.14
C SER A 184 -5.41 20.65 -15.05
N ALA A 185 -5.22 21.93 -14.68
CA ALA A 185 -6.31 22.89 -14.61
C ALA A 185 -6.84 23.28 -16.01
N SER A 186 -5.96 23.68 -16.93
CA SER A 186 -6.34 24.08 -18.29
C SER A 186 -6.86 22.90 -19.12
N MET A 187 -6.47 21.66 -18.80
CA MET A 187 -7.00 20.45 -19.44
C MET A 187 -8.52 20.30 -19.22
N THR A 188 -9.02 20.68 -18.03
CA THR A 188 -10.46 20.59 -17.67
C THR A 188 -11.35 21.61 -18.38
N GLY A 189 -10.75 22.67 -18.97
CA GLY A 189 -11.48 23.87 -19.35
C GLY A 189 -12.45 23.71 -20.53
N ALA A 190 -12.36 22.60 -21.27
CA ALA A 190 -13.23 22.31 -22.40
C ALA A 190 -13.41 20.81 -22.60
N ASP A 191 -14.55 20.41 -23.15
CA ASP A 191 -14.79 19.02 -23.55
C ASP A 191 -13.89 18.67 -24.73
N MET A 192 -13.48 17.41 -24.82
CA MET A 192 -12.70 16.85 -25.93
C MET A 192 -13.65 16.23 -26.93
N ALA A 193 -13.64 16.69 -28.18
CA ALA A 193 -14.42 16.09 -29.25
C ALA A 193 -13.95 14.63 -29.51
N PRO A 194 -14.81 13.75 -30.04
CA PRO A 194 -14.39 12.42 -30.49
C PRO A 194 -13.20 12.49 -31.45
N GLY A 195 -12.16 11.69 -31.19
CA GLY A 195 -10.91 11.69 -31.94
C GLY A 195 -9.92 12.82 -31.57
N GLU A 196 -10.35 13.84 -30.82
CA GLU A 196 -9.47 14.91 -30.37
C GLU A 196 -8.35 14.37 -29.49
N THR A 197 -7.16 14.93 -29.67
CA THR A 197 -5.96 14.59 -28.92
C THR A 197 -5.43 15.83 -28.22
N ARG A 198 -5.13 15.72 -26.93
CA ARG A 198 -4.50 16.79 -26.13
C ARG A 198 -3.23 16.29 -25.47
N TRP A 199 -2.24 17.18 -25.33
CA TRP A 199 -0.99 16.91 -24.65
C TRP A 199 -0.95 17.62 -23.31
N GLY A 200 -0.70 16.87 -22.25
CA GLY A 200 -0.65 17.40 -20.90
C GLY A 200 0.68 17.14 -20.21
N VAL A 201 0.90 17.88 -19.13
CA VAL A 201 2.04 17.69 -18.23
C VAL A 201 1.52 17.62 -16.80
N ALA A 202 1.85 16.54 -16.10
CA ALA A 202 1.70 16.45 -14.65
C ALA A 202 3.05 16.77 -14.00
N ILE A 203 3.05 17.54 -12.91
CA ILE A 203 4.27 18.01 -12.24
C ILE A 203 4.15 17.77 -10.74
N TRP A 204 5.20 17.24 -10.13
CA TRP A 204 5.30 17.08 -8.68
C TRP A 204 6.50 17.86 -8.15
N GLU A 205 6.29 18.55 -7.04
CA GLU A 205 7.32 19.29 -6.30
C GLU A 205 7.66 18.58 -5.00
N ASP A 206 8.88 18.81 -4.50
CA ASP A 206 9.33 18.38 -3.17
C ASP A 206 9.19 16.86 -2.93
N VAL A 207 9.25 16.07 -4.01
CA VAL A 207 9.33 14.60 -3.97
C VAL A 207 10.63 14.22 -3.27
N ASP A 208 10.56 13.31 -2.29
CA ASP A 208 11.75 12.94 -1.53
C ASP A 208 12.79 12.31 -2.49
N PRO A 209 14.00 12.87 -2.57
CA PRO A 209 14.99 12.40 -3.53
C PRO A 209 15.51 11.00 -3.23
N ARG A 210 15.13 10.38 -2.11
CA ARG A 210 15.43 8.98 -1.76
C ARG A 210 14.43 7.99 -2.35
N ILE A 211 13.28 8.46 -2.84
CA ILE A 211 12.32 7.59 -3.52
C ILE A 211 12.98 7.08 -4.79
N ASP A 212 13.17 5.76 -4.83
CA ASP A 212 13.69 5.05 -5.99
C ASP A 212 12.56 4.29 -6.70
N PHE A 213 11.44 4.01 -6.00
CA PHE A 213 10.28 3.30 -6.54
C PHE A 213 8.98 4.02 -6.23
N PHE A 214 8.12 4.16 -7.23
CA PHE A 214 6.86 4.88 -7.09
C PHE A 214 5.84 4.48 -8.14
N SER A 215 4.57 4.70 -7.82
CA SER A 215 3.44 4.53 -8.72
C SER A 215 2.82 5.89 -9.01
N ILE A 216 2.38 6.12 -10.24
CA ILE A 216 1.54 7.25 -10.62
C ILE A 216 0.13 6.73 -10.86
N TYR A 217 -0.83 7.20 -10.07
CA TYR A 217 -2.25 6.95 -10.26
C TYR A 217 -2.85 8.09 -11.08
N VAL A 218 -3.56 7.74 -12.16
CA VAL A 218 -4.25 8.68 -13.04
C VAL A 218 -5.74 8.42 -12.98
N ARG A 219 -6.50 9.40 -12.45
CA ARG A 219 -7.98 9.35 -12.47
C ARG A 219 -8.57 10.24 -13.56
N GLY A 220 -9.84 10.00 -13.84
CA GLY A 220 -10.62 10.76 -14.81
C GLY A 220 -10.45 10.28 -16.25
N LEU A 221 -9.68 9.21 -16.49
CA LEU A 221 -9.53 8.60 -17.81
C LEU A 221 -10.76 7.79 -18.22
N THR A 222 -11.57 7.34 -17.27
CA THR A 222 -12.85 6.67 -17.50
C THR A 222 -13.89 7.13 -16.47
N ASN A 223 -15.17 6.95 -16.81
CA ASN A 223 -16.29 7.02 -15.88
C ASN A 223 -16.77 5.64 -15.41
N ALA A 224 -16.02 4.56 -15.69
CA ALA A 224 -16.25 3.26 -15.08
C ALA A 224 -16.23 3.39 -13.56
N MET A 225 -17.26 2.86 -12.92
CA MET A 225 -17.52 3.07 -11.50
C MET A 225 -17.96 1.77 -10.84
N HIS A 226 -17.32 1.44 -9.73
CA HIS A 226 -17.80 0.42 -8.82
C HIS A 226 -18.42 1.06 -7.59
N TRP A 227 -19.45 0.42 -7.05
CA TRP A 227 -20.00 0.77 -5.75
C TRP A 227 -19.88 -0.38 -4.78
N ARG A 228 -19.69 -0.07 -3.50
CA ARG A 228 -19.79 -1.01 -2.39
C ARG A 228 -20.66 -0.41 -1.29
N ARG A 229 -21.31 -1.28 -0.52
CA ARG A 229 -22.02 -0.84 0.68
C ARG A 229 -20.99 -0.36 1.71
N ARG A 230 -21.25 0.76 2.36
CA ARG A 230 -20.49 1.22 3.53
C ARG A 230 -20.66 0.25 4.70
N ALA A 231 -19.56 -0.20 5.29
CA ALA A 231 -19.55 -1.21 6.34
C ALA A 231 -20.33 -0.79 7.60
N ASP A 232 -20.40 0.52 7.87
CA ASP A 232 -20.99 1.14 9.07
C ASP A 232 -22.37 1.80 8.83
N ALA A 233 -22.97 1.62 7.66
CA ALA A 233 -24.20 2.33 7.30
C ALA A 233 -25.47 1.78 7.99
N ASP A 234 -26.17 2.67 8.72
CA ASP A 234 -27.56 2.51 9.18
C ASP A 234 -28.53 2.91 8.06
N ILE A 235 -29.11 1.91 7.38
CA ILE A 235 -29.91 2.11 6.17
C ILE A 235 -31.40 2.20 6.51
N ARG A 236 -32.03 3.33 6.18
CA ARG A 236 -33.46 3.57 6.43
C ARG A 236 -34.24 3.69 5.14
N GLY A 237 -35.51 3.32 5.19
CA GLY A 237 -36.40 3.38 4.03
C GLY A 237 -36.72 4.78 3.51
N THR A 238 -36.40 5.82 4.28
CA THR A 238 -36.57 7.23 3.91
C THR A 238 -35.30 7.84 3.31
N ASP A 239 -34.20 7.10 3.30
CA ASP A 239 -32.94 7.63 2.82
C ASP A 239 -32.96 7.78 1.28
N PRO A 240 -32.20 8.75 0.74
CA PRO A 240 -32.04 8.86 -0.70
C PRO A 240 -31.38 7.60 -1.28
N PRO A 241 -31.73 7.18 -2.51
CA PRO A 241 -31.05 6.10 -3.19
C PRO A 241 -29.53 6.28 -3.21
N ALA A 242 -28.79 5.22 -2.89
CA ALA A 242 -27.33 5.15 -2.85
C ALA A 242 -26.65 6.02 -1.77
N ALA A 243 -27.39 6.57 -0.79
CA ALA A 243 -26.82 7.35 0.32
C ALA A 243 -25.77 6.58 1.14
N HIS A 244 -25.86 5.25 1.12
CA HIS A 244 -25.03 4.32 1.90
C HIS A 244 -24.02 3.55 1.04
N MET A 245 -23.83 3.98 -0.19
CA MET A 245 -22.90 3.37 -1.13
C MET A 245 -21.64 4.22 -1.24
N GLU A 246 -20.49 3.57 -1.11
CA GLU A 246 -19.21 4.14 -1.51
C GLU A 246 -19.01 3.89 -2.99
N GLN A 247 -18.69 4.93 -3.74
CA GLN A 247 -18.38 4.87 -5.17
C GLN A 247 -16.88 5.04 -5.37
N ALA A 248 -16.29 4.20 -6.19
CA ALA A 248 -14.92 4.36 -6.66
C ALA A 248 -14.93 4.47 -8.18
N LEU A 249 -14.25 5.51 -8.69
CA LEU A 249 -13.90 5.59 -10.09
C LEU A 249 -12.64 4.76 -10.33
N GLU A 250 -12.63 4.10 -11.47
CA GLU A 250 -11.48 3.36 -11.91
C GLU A 250 -10.30 4.31 -12.19
N SER A 251 -9.13 3.91 -11.72
CA SER A 251 -7.90 4.70 -11.78
C SER A 251 -6.83 3.88 -12.48
N LEU A 252 -6.08 4.51 -13.38
CA LEU A 252 -4.94 3.86 -14.03
C LEU A 252 -3.72 3.96 -13.12
N ARG A 253 -3.18 2.82 -12.67
CA ARG A 253 -1.90 2.74 -11.95
C ARG A 253 -0.76 2.52 -12.93
N LEU A 254 0.31 3.31 -12.82
CA LEU A 254 1.53 3.22 -13.62
C LEU A 254 2.74 3.12 -12.70
N ASP A 255 3.52 2.05 -12.82
CA ASP A 255 4.66 1.81 -11.92
C ASP A 255 6.00 2.24 -12.56
N PHE A 256 6.87 2.85 -11.77
CA PHE A 256 8.15 3.40 -12.21
C PHE A 256 9.26 3.15 -11.20
N TYR A 257 10.50 3.13 -11.70
CA TYR A 257 11.67 3.06 -10.85
C TYR A 257 12.84 3.90 -11.36
N ARG A 258 13.72 4.29 -10.43
CA ARG A 258 14.96 5.00 -10.69
C ARG A 258 16.13 4.07 -10.39
N SER A 259 16.93 3.76 -11.40
CA SER A 259 18.19 3.04 -11.16
C SER A 259 19.18 3.93 -10.42
N ARG A 260 19.71 3.46 -9.27
CA ARG A 260 20.79 4.15 -8.55
C ARG A 260 22.12 4.21 -9.33
N SER A 261 22.25 3.44 -10.42
CA SER A 261 23.42 3.49 -11.31
C SER A 261 23.34 4.60 -12.36
N GLY A 262 22.16 5.19 -12.58
CA GLY A 262 21.98 6.35 -13.44
C GLY A 262 22.38 7.61 -12.69
N GLY A 263 23.28 8.42 -13.27
CA GLY A 263 23.73 9.66 -12.64
C GLY A 263 22.57 10.57 -12.22
N ARG A 264 22.70 11.26 -11.08
CA ARG A 264 21.77 12.32 -10.66
C ARG A 264 21.99 13.55 -11.54
N GLY A 265 21.41 13.55 -12.75
CA GLY A 265 21.50 14.64 -13.71
C GLY A 265 20.14 15.22 -14.09
N GLU A 266 20.12 16.49 -14.50
CA GLU A 266 18.97 17.11 -15.17
C GLU A 266 18.63 16.32 -16.45
N GLY A 267 17.35 16.03 -16.69
CA GLY A 267 16.91 15.23 -17.84
C GLY A 267 17.02 13.70 -17.66
N THR A 268 17.27 13.21 -16.44
CA THR A 268 17.29 11.75 -16.17
C THR A 268 15.90 11.15 -16.41
N GLU A 269 15.83 10.20 -17.34
CA GLU A 269 14.62 9.41 -17.62
C GLU A 269 14.46 8.29 -16.60
N LEU A 270 13.28 8.22 -15.97
CA LEU A 270 12.92 7.16 -15.05
C LEU A 270 12.45 5.94 -15.83
N SER A 271 12.71 4.74 -15.33
CA SER A 271 12.38 3.50 -16.03
C SER A 271 10.97 3.03 -15.70
N VAL A 272 10.29 2.43 -16.68
CA VAL A 272 8.95 1.85 -16.53
C VAL A 272 9.05 0.51 -15.79
N GLY A 273 8.24 0.32 -14.75
CA GLY A 273 8.08 -0.94 -14.03
C GLY A 273 7.06 -1.88 -14.70
N TYR A 274 6.98 -3.12 -14.25
CA TYR A 274 5.94 -4.11 -14.64
C TYR A 274 5.20 -4.59 -13.38
N ALA A 275 3.94 -5.01 -13.49
CA ALA A 275 3.19 -5.47 -12.33
C ALA A 275 3.86 -6.67 -11.65
N GLY A 276 3.77 -6.70 -10.33
CA GLY A 276 4.54 -7.62 -9.51
C GLY A 276 5.98 -7.13 -9.28
N MET A 277 6.57 -6.24 -10.09
CA MET A 277 7.92 -5.72 -9.83
C MET A 277 8.00 -5.00 -8.48
N PHE A 278 6.97 -4.23 -8.15
CA PHE A 278 6.93 -3.50 -6.89
C PHE A 278 6.86 -4.47 -5.71
N GLU A 279 5.95 -5.44 -5.77
CA GLU A 279 5.76 -6.46 -4.76
C GLU A 279 7.03 -7.32 -4.63
N ARG A 280 7.69 -7.66 -5.74
CA ARG A 280 8.99 -8.36 -5.76
C ARG A 280 10.08 -7.56 -5.08
N ILE A 281 10.16 -6.26 -5.33
CA ILE A 281 11.19 -5.39 -4.75
C ILE A 281 10.91 -5.17 -3.27
N VAL A 282 9.67 -4.94 -2.86
CA VAL A 282 9.31 -4.84 -1.43
C VAL A 282 9.63 -6.14 -0.71
N ILE A 283 9.24 -7.28 -1.26
CA ILE A 283 9.58 -8.59 -0.70
C ILE A 283 11.10 -8.75 -0.60
N GLY A 284 11.82 -8.50 -1.69
CA GLY A 284 13.27 -8.61 -1.75
C GLY A 284 13.98 -7.70 -0.73
N SER A 285 13.56 -6.45 -0.62
CA SER A 285 14.10 -5.49 0.36
C SER A 285 13.82 -5.94 1.80
N ARG A 286 12.62 -6.46 2.10
CA ARG A 286 12.31 -7.03 3.43
C ARG A 286 13.18 -8.23 3.77
N LEU A 287 13.46 -9.10 2.80
CA LEU A 287 14.36 -10.23 2.99
C LEU A 287 15.79 -9.76 3.25
N ILE A 288 16.28 -8.76 2.50
CA ILE A 288 17.60 -8.15 2.71
C ILE A 288 17.69 -7.52 4.10
N GLU A 289 16.68 -6.76 4.52
CA GLU A 289 16.62 -6.14 5.84
C GLU A 289 16.67 -7.20 6.96
N ALA A 290 15.83 -8.23 6.87
CA ALA A 290 15.84 -9.33 7.84
C ALA A 290 17.21 -10.05 7.87
N ALA A 291 17.80 -10.30 6.70
CA ALA A 291 19.11 -10.96 6.55
C ALA A 291 20.29 -10.11 7.06
N GLY A 292 20.20 -8.78 6.97
CA GLY A 292 21.24 -7.85 7.41
C GLY A 292 21.20 -7.53 8.91
N ARG A 293 20.01 -7.58 9.52
CA ARG A 293 19.76 -7.18 10.92
C ARG A 293 20.68 -7.83 11.95
N PRO A 294 21.02 -9.14 11.90
CA PRO A 294 21.91 -9.76 12.89
C PRO A 294 23.30 -9.12 12.95
N VAL A 295 23.84 -8.74 11.79
CA VAL A 295 25.17 -8.09 11.69
C VAL A 295 25.10 -6.67 12.25
N GLU A 296 24.05 -5.93 11.92
CA GLU A 296 23.85 -4.55 12.40
C GLU A 296 23.62 -4.48 13.90
N ALA A 297 22.84 -5.42 14.45
CA ALA A 297 22.48 -5.47 15.86
C ALA A 297 23.48 -6.25 16.73
N ASN A 298 24.47 -6.91 16.11
CA ASN A 298 25.36 -7.87 16.76
C ASN A 298 24.56 -8.91 17.56
N SER A 299 23.65 -9.60 16.87
CA SER A 299 22.69 -10.54 17.45
C SER A 299 22.73 -11.91 16.73
N LEU A 300 22.18 -12.94 17.38
CA LEU A 300 22.05 -14.32 16.92
C LEU A 300 20.59 -14.80 17.06
N PRO A 301 19.66 -14.22 16.28
CA PRO A 301 18.23 -14.34 16.55
C PRO A 301 17.67 -15.75 16.34
N VAL A 302 18.22 -16.52 15.40
CA VAL A 302 17.78 -17.91 15.16
C VAL A 302 18.17 -18.81 16.33
N ASP A 303 19.43 -18.72 16.80
CA ASP A 303 19.91 -19.42 17.99
C ASP A 303 19.05 -19.06 19.22
N ALA A 304 18.71 -17.78 19.39
CA ALA A 304 17.86 -17.32 20.49
C ALA A 304 16.46 -17.94 20.48
N ILE A 305 15.83 -18.10 19.31
CA ILE A 305 14.54 -18.79 19.17
C ILE A 305 14.68 -20.27 19.55
N GLN A 306 15.76 -20.92 19.09
CA GLN A 306 16.03 -22.34 19.39
C GLN A 306 16.30 -22.58 20.89
N ASP A 307 17.07 -21.70 21.53
CA ASP A 307 17.34 -21.72 22.97
C ASP A 307 16.05 -21.56 23.80
N LEU A 308 15.04 -20.88 23.26
CA LEU A 308 13.70 -20.77 23.87
C LEU A 308 12.82 -22.02 23.64
N GLY A 309 13.31 -23.01 22.90
CA GLY A 309 12.55 -24.19 22.48
C GLY A 309 11.36 -23.82 21.58
N LEU A 310 11.54 -22.79 20.76
CA LEU A 310 10.58 -22.33 19.77
C LEU A 310 11.03 -22.71 18.36
N THR A 311 10.07 -22.81 17.46
CA THR A 311 10.27 -22.92 16.01
C THR A 311 9.63 -21.72 15.32
N TRP A 312 10.03 -21.42 14.08
CA TRP A 312 9.46 -20.28 13.36
C TRP A 312 7.92 -20.37 13.20
N PRO A 313 7.27 -21.56 13.06
CA PRO A 313 5.81 -21.66 13.02
C PRO A 313 5.13 -21.22 14.33
N ASP A 314 5.80 -21.37 15.47
CA ASP A 314 5.28 -20.92 16.78
C ASP A 314 5.19 -19.38 16.89
N LEU A 315 5.81 -18.66 15.95
CA LEU A 315 5.88 -17.21 15.88
C LEU A 315 5.05 -16.64 14.72
N LEU A 316 4.20 -17.45 14.10
CA LEU A 316 3.24 -16.96 13.11
C LEU A 316 2.20 -16.05 13.76
N ASP A 317 1.82 -15.01 13.03
CA ASP A 317 0.70 -14.16 13.40
C ASP A 317 -0.61 -14.97 13.36
N PRO A 318 -1.57 -14.70 14.25
CA PRO A 318 -2.87 -15.37 14.23
C PRO A 318 -3.65 -15.02 12.96
N GLU A 319 -4.59 -15.90 12.58
CA GLU A 319 -5.51 -15.62 11.47
C GLU A 319 -6.29 -14.32 11.71
N GLY A 320 -6.35 -13.47 10.68
CA GLY A 320 -7.05 -12.19 10.74
C GLY A 320 -6.24 -11.04 11.35
N ALA A 321 -4.95 -11.24 11.64
CA ALA A 321 -4.06 -10.13 12.03
C ALA A 321 -3.93 -9.09 10.91
N ASP A 322 -4.01 -7.81 11.28
CA ASP A 322 -3.86 -6.68 10.36
C ASP A 322 -2.42 -6.54 9.83
N ALA A 323 -2.25 -5.73 8.78
CA ALA A 323 -0.95 -5.45 8.17
C ALA A 323 0.08 -4.83 9.13
N ALA A 324 -0.37 -4.23 10.24
CA ALA A 324 0.48 -3.67 11.29
C ALA A 324 1.21 -4.75 12.13
N GLY A 325 0.85 -6.03 11.97
CA GLY A 325 1.44 -7.14 12.71
C GLY A 325 0.83 -7.35 14.10
N SER A 326 0.86 -8.58 14.58
CA SER A 326 0.39 -8.92 15.93
C SER A 326 1.53 -8.79 16.95
N LEU A 327 1.19 -8.39 18.18
CA LEU A 327 2.12 -8.45 19.30
C LEU A 327 2.20 -9.83 19.97
N LEU A 328 1.38 -10.81 19.54
CA LEU A 328 1.36 -12.15 20.13
C LEU A 328 2.66 -12.95 19.97
N PRO A 329 3.40 -12.88 18.84
CA PRO A 329 4.71 -13.53 18.76
C PRO A 329 5.70 -12.98 19.80
N LEU A 330 5.71 -11.66 20.04
CA LEU A 330 6.52 -11.06 21.10
C LEU A 330 6.09 -11.54 22.48
N GLU A 331 4.79 -11.60 22.74
CA GLU A 331 4.26 -12.12 24.00
C GLU A 331 4.66 -13.58 24.25
N THR A 332 4.67 -14.40 23.19
CA THR A 332 5.09 -15.81 23.23
C THR A 332 6.56 -15.92 23.62
N VAL A 333 7.43 -15.12 22.99
CA VAL A 333 8.86 -15.04 23.33
C VAL A 333 9.06 -14.62 24.78
N LEU A 334 8.40 -13.56 25.24
CA LEU A 334 8.51 -13.09 26.62
C LEU A 334 8.04 -14.13 27.65
N THR A 335 6.96 -14.85 27.34
CA THR A 335 6.43 -15.92 28.18
C THR A 335 7.41 -17.08 28.28
N LYS A 336 8.01 -17.51 27.16
CA LYS A 336 9.03 -18.56 27.15
C LYS A 336 10.28 -18.15 27.91
N LEU A 337 10.74 -16.92 27.71
CA LEU A 337 11.88 -16.36 28.43
C LEU A 337 11.64 -16.28 29.94
N ALA A 338 10.41 -15.96 30.37
CA ALA A 338 10.03 -15.95 31.77
C ALA A 338 10.02 -17.35 32.41
N ALA A 339 9.66 -18.37 31.62
CA ALA A 339 9.54 -19.76 32.04
C ALA A 339 10.89 -20.49 32.16
N LEU A 340 11.97 -19.94 31.59
CA LEU A 340 13.31 -20.53 31.70
C LEU A 340 13.74 -20.70 33.17
N PRO A 341 14.52 -21.73 33.52
CA PRO A 341 15.04 -21.90 34.87
C PRO A 341 15.85 -20.68 35.36
N LYS A 342 15.90 -20.44 36.67
CA LYS A 342 16.65 -19.30 37.27
C LYS A 342 18.15 -19.30 37.00
N GLY A 343 18.72 -20.42 36.53
CA GLY A 343 20.14 -20.56 36.20
C GLY A 343 20.49 -20.27 34.74
N GLU A 344 19.49 -20.07 33.87
CA GLU A 344 19.73 -19.71 32.48
C GLU A 344 19.93 -18.21 32.31
N ASP A 345 20.85 -17.84 31.43
CA ASP A 345 21.15 -16.44 31.13
C ASP A 345 20.09 -15.87 30.18
N ARG A 346 18.92 -15.57 30.74
CA ARG A 346 17.80 -14.91 30.06
C ARG A 346 18.23 -13.59 29.40
N GLY A 347 19.21 -12.89 29.99
CA GLY A 347 19.75 -11.64 29.45
C GLY A 347 20.56 -11.87 28.19
N LYS A 348 21.38 -12.93 28.15
CA LYS A 348 22.07 -13.39 26.94
C LYS A 348 21.07 -13.77 25.85
N ILE A 349 20.07 -14.61 26.13
CA ILE A 349 19.09 -15.04 25.11
C ILE A 349 18.36 -13.83 24.51
N PHE A 350 17.94 -12.88 25.35
CA PHE A 350 17.28 -11.66 24.85
C PHE A 350 18.23 -10.75 24.06
N ARG A 351 19.51 -10.67 24.44
CA ARG A 351 20.55 -9.97 23.66
C ARG A 351 20.78 -10.65 22.31
N ASP A 352 20.84 -11.98 22.30
CA ASP A 352 21.03 -12.73 21.06
C ASP A 352 19.82 -12.56 20.13
N LEU A 353 18.63 -12.31 20.68
CA LEU A 353 17.46 -11.97 19.87
C LEU A 353 17.48 -10.53 19.34
N CYS A 354 17.65 -9.53 20.21
CA CYS A 354 17.40 -8.11 19.90
C CYS A 354 18.65 -7.22 19.85
N GLY A 355 19.83 -7.80 20.07
CA GLY A 355 21.11 -7.09 20.18
C GLY A 355 21.30 -6.31 21.47
N ASP A 356 22.46 -5.66 21.61
CA ASP A 356 22.82 -4.86 22.79
C ASP A 356 21.89 -3.65 22.99
N VAL A 357 21.51 -3.00 21.88
CA VAL A 357 20.58 -1.87 21.88
C VAL A 357 19.21 -2.31 22.36
N GLY A 358 18.73 -3.48 21.93
CA GLY A 358 17.47 -4.06 22.38
C GLY A 358 17.48 -4.38 23.88
N LEU A 359 18.58 -4.94 24.40
CA LEU A 359 18.73 -5.22 25.84
C LEU A 359 18.68 -3.94 26.70
N LYS A 360 19.30 -2.84 26.22
CA LYS A 360 19.17 -1.53 26.86
C LYS A 360 17.73 -1.01 26.80
N GLY A 361 17.10 -1.08 25.61
CA GLY A 361 15.71 -0.69 25.43
C GLY A 361 14.74 -1.43 26.35
N PHE A 362 15.01 -2.70 26.63
CA PHE A 362 14.21 -3.52 27.55
C PHE A 362 14.32 -3.00 28.98
N SER A 363 15.53 -2.61 29.39
CA SER A 363 15.76 -1.98 30.70
C SER A 363 15.07 -0.63 30.82
N ASP A 364 15.14 0.20 29.76
CA ASP A 364 14.48 1.51 29.70
C ASP A 364 12.94 1.36 29.79
N LEU A 365 12.39 0.34 29.13
CA LEU A 365 10.96 0.03 29.14
C LEU A 365 10.47 -0.45 30.52
N LEU A 366 11.23 -1.31 31.20
CA LEU A 366 10.93 -1.73 32.57
C LEU A 366 11.02 -0.57 33.56
N ALA A 367 12.01 0.33 33.40
CA ALA A 367 12.12 1.54 34.20
C ALA A 367 10.93 2.48 33.97
N ALA A 368 10.44 2.60 32.73
CA ALA A 368 9.24 3.38 32.45
C ALA A 368 7.98 2.79 33.11
N ALA A 369 7.84 1.47 33.12
CA ALA A 369 6.67 0.78 33.67
C ALA A 369 6.65 0.67 35.20
N SER A 370 7.82 0.65 35.86
CA SER A 370 7.92 0.35 37.29
C SER A 370 8.81 1.30 38.10
N GLY A 371 9.59 2.15 37.43
CA GLY A 371 10.50 3.11 38.05
C GLY A 371 9.82 4.41 38.44
N ASP A 372 10.63 5.36 38.89
CA ASP A 372 10.17 6.67 39.36
C ASP A 372 9.81 7.57 38.17
N VAL A 373 8.58 8.08 38.17
CA VAL A 373 8.06 8.98 37.14
C VAL A 373 7.28 10.13 37.81
N PRO A 374 7.07 11.27 37.12
CA PRO A 374 6.28 12.37 37.68
C PRO A 374 4.87 11.93 38.13
N PRO A 375 4.30 12.52 39.20
CA PRO A 375 3.03 12.05 39.78
C PRO A 375 1.87 11.95 38.78
N ASP A 376 1.72 12.94 37.89
CA ASP A 376 0.67 12.93 36.87
C ASP A 376 0.82 11.79 35.86
N ARG A 377 2.08 11.41 35.56
CA ARG A 377 2.39 10.27 34.70
C ARG A 377 2.19 8.95 35.46
N ASP A 378 2.56 8.89 36.73
CA ASP A 378 2.37 7.68 37.55
C ASP A 378 0.89 7.34 37.71
N ALA A 379 0.02 8.34 37.92
CA ALA A 379 -1.42 8.14 37.99
C ALA A 379 -1.98 7.49 36.72
N ARG A 380 -1.63 8.03 35.54
CA ARG A 380 -2.05 7.48 34.24
C ARG A 380 -1.50 6.07 33.99
N ARG A 381 -0.22 5.85 34.33
CA ARG A 381 0.44 4.55 34.23
C ARG A 381 -0.25 3.50 35.10
N ARG A 382 -0.54 3.83 36.36
CA ARG A 382 -1.23 2.94 37.31
C ARG A 382 -2.64 2.61 36.84
N GLU A 383 -3.39 3.59 36.32
CA GLU A 383 -4.71 3.37 35.73
C GLU A 383 -4.64 2.40 34.54
N ALA A 384 -3.69 2.63 33.61
CA ALA A 384 -3.50 1.76 32.45
C ALA A 384 -3.08 0.33 32.82
N LEU A 385 -2.17 0.18 33.79
CA LEU A 385 -1.75 -1.13 34.31
C LEU A 385 -2.88 -1.84 35.07
N ALA A 386 -3.72 -1.11 35.80
CA ALA A 386 -4.84 -1.68 36.54
C ALA A 386 -5.88 -2.32 35.61
N ALA A 387 -6.09 -1.77 34.40
CA ALA A 387 -6.92 -2.39 33.36
C ALA A 387 -6.40 -3.79 32.95
N MET A 388 -5.11 -4.05 33.14
CA MET A 388 -4.44 -5.32 32.89
C MET A 388 -4.19 -6.13 34.17
N LYS A 389 -4.79 -5.72 35.31
CA LYS A 389 -4.61 -6.31 36.65
C LYS A 389 -3.15 -6.33 37.12
N LEU A 390 -2.39 -5.29 36.78
CA LEU A 390 -1.00 -5.12 37.19
C LEU A 390 -0.81 -3.83 37.99
N THR A 391 0.25 -3.82 38.78
CA THR A 391 0.79 -2.63 39.43
C THR A 391 2.25 -2.41 39.02
N PRO A 392 2.79 -1.18 39.14
CA PRO A 392 4.23 -0.93 38.99
C PRO A 392 5.08 -1.86 39.86
N GLU A 393 4.59 -2.21 41.05
CA GLU A 393 5.23 -3.12 41.98
C GLU A 393 5.27 -4.57 41.45
N ASP A 394 4.19 -5.05 40.82
CA ASP A 394 4.17 -6.34 40.13
C ASP A 394 5.19 -6.40 38.98
N VAL A 395 5.29 -5.32 38.20
CA VAL A 395 6.27 -5.20 37.11
C VAL A 395 7.69 -5.30 37.67
N ARG A 396 7.98 -4.66 38.81
CA ARG A 396 9.30 -4.74 39.44
C ARG A 396 9.63 -6.14 39.96
N GLN A 397 8.65 -6.84 40.52
CA GLN A 397 8.86 -8.18 41.10
C GLN A 397 8.98 -9.27 40.03
N ARG A 398 8.23 -9.16 38.93
CA ARG A 398 8.13 -10.18 37.89
C ARG A 398 8.20 -9.54 36.50
N PRO A 399 9.33 -8.92 36.10
CA PRO A 399 9.41 -8.07 34.93
C PRO A 399 9.00 -8.75 33.63
N LEU A 400 9.48 -9.96 33.35
CA LEU A 400 9.16 -10.69 32.12
C LEU A 400 7.69 -11.11 32.04
N VAL A 401 7.14 -11.64 33.14
CA VAL A 401 5.73 -12.08 33.21
C VAL A 401 4.80 -10.88 33.07
N SER A 402 5.12 -9.79 33.76
CA SER A 402 4.33 -8.56 33.72
C SER A 402 4.41 -7.91 32.34
N LEU A 403 5.58 -7.93 31.68
CA LEU A 403 5.69 -7.41 30.32
C LEU A 403 4.90 -8.24 29.31
N ALA A 404 4.98 -9.58 29.36
CA ALA A 404 4.14 -10.44 28.51
C ALA A 404 2.64 -10.14 28.71
N THR A 405 2.21 -9.96 29.97
CA THR A 405 0.84 -9.56 30.31
C THR A 405 0.47 -8.19 29.72
N ILE A 406 1.38 -7.21 29.77
CA ILE A 406 1.15 -5.88 29.19
C ILE A 406 1.01 -5.99 27.66
N VAL A 407 1.93 -6.69 26.99
CA VAL A 407 1.91 -6.90 25.54
C VAL A 407 0.58 -7.54 25.11
N ARG A 408 0.10 -8.56 25.83
CA ARG A 408 -1.21 -9.17 25.59
C ARG A 408 -2.37 -8.19 25.76
N GLY A 409 -2.32 -7.32 26.78
CA GLY A 409 -3.34 -6.29 27.02
C GLY A 409 -3.33 -5.14 26.00
N LEU A 410 -2.17 -4.87 25.39
CA LEU A 410 -2.04 -3.94 24.26
C LEU A 410 -2.62 -4.55 22.98
N GLU A 411 -2.34 -5.83 22.73
CA GLU A 411 -2.89 -6.56 21.57
C GLU A 411 -4.42 -6.58 21.59
N SER A 412 -5.02 -6.73 22.77
CA SER A 412 -6.48 -6.76 22.95
C SER A 412 -7.16 -5.39 22.79
N ALA A 413 -6.45 -4.36 22.34
CA ALA A 413 -7.05 -3.06 22.03
C ALA A 413 -7.87 -3.17 20.72
N PRO A 414 -9.10 -2.61 20.66
CA PRO A 414 -9.95 -2.72 19.46
C PRO A 414 -9.41 -2.02 18.22
N THR A 415 -8.54 -1.02 18.39
CA THR A 415 -7.95 -0.25 17.30
C THR A 415 -6.48 0.04 17.58
N HIS A 416 -5.71 0.26 16.52
CA HIS A 416 -4.30 0.63 16.62
C HIS A 416 -4.10 1.94 17.42
N ASP A 417 -4.93 2.96 17.19
CA ASP A 417 -4.85 4.22 17.96
C ASP A 417 -5.04 4.01 19.46
N LEU A 418 -5.97 3.13 19.86
CA LEU A 418 -6.17 2.78 21.26
C LEU A 418 -4.98 1.98 21.83
N ARG A 419 -4.37 1.11 21.03
CA ARG A 419 -3.13 0.40 21.40
C ARG A 419 -2.01 1.40 21.71
N VAL A 420 -1.74 2.32 20.78
CA VAL A 420 -0.71 3.35 20.93
C VAL A 420 -1.00 4.27 22.12
N ALA A 421 -2.26 4.65 22.33
CA ALA A 421 -2.65 5.46 23.49
C ALA A 421 -2.39 4.73 24.83
N ARG A 422 -2.71 3.44 24.92
CA ARG A 422 -2.42 2.60 26.10
C ARG A 422 -0.93 2.42 26.32
N GLU A 423 -0.19 2.12 25.27
CA GLU A 423 1.26 1.99 25.31
C GLU A 423 1.93 3.27 25.83
N ARG A 424 1.52 4.42 25.30
CA ARG A 424 2.01 5.73 25.76
C ARG A 424 1.63 6.03 27.20
N ALA A 425 0.46 5.59 27.67
CA ALA A 425 0.06 5.74 29.06
C ALA A 425 0.94 4.94 30.02
N ILE A 426 1.36 3.73 29.62
CA ILE A 426 2.20 2.85 30.44
C ILE A 426 3.68 3.27 30.37
N PHE A 427 4.21 3.40 29.15
CA PHE A 427 5.65 3.51 28.90
C PHE A 427 6.11 4.92 28.51
N GLY A 428 5.19 5.85 28.20
CA GLY A 428 5.56 7.17 27.70
C GLY A 428 6.31 7.08 26.37
N ALA A 429 7.44 7.78 26.26
CA ALA A 429 8.26 7.76 25.04
C ALA A 429 8.97 6.41 24.79
N GLU A 430 9.17 5.60 25.83
CA GLU A 430 9.84 4.30 25.71
C GLU A 430 8.90 3.21 25.16
N GLY A 431 7.62 3.52 24.92
CA GLY A 431 6.69 2.59 24.29
C GLY A 431 7.18 2.06 22.95
N ARG A 432 7.88 2.89 22.17
CA ARG A 432 8.45 2.55 20.85
C ARG A 432 9.27 1.25 20.84
N TRP A 433 9.80 0.83 21.99
CA TRP A 433 10.54 -0.43 22.10
C TRP A 433 9.65 -1.66 21.93
N ILE A 434 8.35 -1.60 22.25
CA ILE A 434 7.41 -2.70 22.02
C ILE A 434 7.35 -3.04 20.53
N GLU A 435 7.11 -2.05 19.68
CA GLU A 435 7.10 -2.20 18.22
C GLU A 435 8.46 -2.69 17.72
N ARG A 436 9.56 -2.12 18.23
CA ARG A 436 10.90 -2.56 17.85
C ARG A 436 11.15 -4.04 18.18
N PHE A 437 10.75 -4.51 19.37
CA PHE A 437 10.89 -5.91 19.75
C PHE A 437 10.00 -6.83 18.94
N ALA A 438 8.78 -6.40 18.60
CA ALA A 438 7.91 -7.17 17.70
C ALA A 438 8.58 -7.34 16.32
N GLN A 439 9.22 -6.29 15.81
CA GLN A 439 10.00 -6.36 14.57
C GLN A 439 11.24 -7.25 14.70
N ASP A 440 11.96 -7.22 15.83
CA ASP A 440 13.09 -8.14 16.08
C ASP A 440 12.63 -9.60 16.05
N VAL A 441 11.48 -9.92 16.68
CA VAL A 441 10.87 -11.25 16.66
C VAL A 441 10.43 -11.65 15.25
N ALA A 442 9.83 -10.73 14.49
CA ALA A 442 9.43 -11.00 13.11
C ALA A 442 10.64 -11.25 12.19
N ALA A 443 11.74 -10.51 12.38
CA ALA A 443 12.99 -10.74 11.65
C ALA A 443 13.61 -12.09 12.02
N ALA A 444 13.61 -12.44 13.32
CA ALA A 444 14.09 -13.73 13.81
C ALA A 444 13.29 -14.91 13.22
N ARG A 445 11.96 -14.80 13.18
CA ARG A 445 11.08 -15.75 12.49
C ARG A 445 11.41 -15.87 11.00
N CYS A 446 11.57 -14.74 10.31
CA CYS A 446 11.90 -14.71 8.89
C CYS A 446 13.23 -15.43 8.61
N LEU A 447 14.28 -15.14 9.39
CA LEU A 447 15.58 -15.79 9.30
C LEU A 447 15.50 -17.31 9.52
N ALA A 448 14.77 -17.74 10.55
CA ALA A 448 14.58 -19.16 10.82
C ALA A 448 13.79 -19.87 9.69
N ALA A 449 12.79 -19.20 9.11
CA ALA A 449 12.07 -19.71 7.94
C ALA A 449 12.95 -19.75 6.67
N MET A 450 13.86 -18.79 6.52
CA MET A 450 14.86 -18.80 5.44
C MET A 450 15.78 -20.01 5.54
N GLU A 451 16.30 -20.31 6.74
CA GLU A 451 17.14 -21.50 6.96
C GLU A 451 16.40 -22.80 6.63
N ASP A 452 15.14 -22.92 7.06
CA ASP A 452 14.29 -24.09 6.83
C ASP A 452 14.02 -24.36 5.33
N CYS A 453 13.85 -23.30 4.54
CA CYS A 453 13.67 -23.41 3.08
C CYS A 453 14.98 -23.34 2.27
N GLY A 454 16.15 -23.31 2.92
CA GLY A 454 17.46 -23.31 2.27
C GLY A 454 17.91 -21.97 1.66
N LEU A 455 17.30 -20.85 2.08
CA LEU A 455 17.74 -19.50 1.71
C LEU A 455 18.88 -19.05 2.62
N GLU A 456 20.09 -18.98 2.09
CA GLU A 456 21.26 -18.47 2.84
C GLU A 456 21.16 -16.96 3.09
N ALA A 457 21.01 -16.56 4.36
CA ALA A 457 20.90 -15.14 4.75
C ALA A 457 22.07 -14.28 4.24
N THR A 458 23.31 -14.81 4.25
CA THR A 458 24.48 -14.09 3.73
C THR A 458 24.39 -13.79 2.24
N ARG A 459 23.81 -14.69 1.43
CA ARG A 459 23.62 -14.43 0.00
C ARG A 459 22.52 -13.41 -0.23
N ILE A 460 21.45 -13.50 0.54
CA ILE A 460 20.32 -12.57 0.46
C ILE A 460 20.74 -11.15 0.84
N SER A 461 21.49 -10.96 1.93
CA SER A 461 21.94 -9.62 2.36
C SER A 461 22.92 -8.94 1.40
N GLN A 462 23.59 -9.72 0.54
CA GLN A 462 24.49 -9.22 -0.51
C GLN A 462 23.80 -9.02 -1.87
N ALA A 463 22.56 -9.49 -2.03
CA ALA A 463 21.81 -9.39 -3.26
C ALA A 463 21.15 -8.01 -3.41
N ASP A 464 20.77 -7.65 -4.64
CA ASP A 464 19.75 -6.62 -4.84
C ASP A 464 18.34 -7.20 -4.60
N ALA A 465 17.34 -6.33 -4.41
CA ALA A 465 15.98 -6.75 -4.09
C ALA A 465 15.37 -7.71 -5.14
N ARG A 466 15.71 -7.57 -6.43
CA ARG A 466 15.18 -8.44 -7.47
C ARG A 466 15.81 -9.83 -7.40
N ALA A 467 17.11 -9.89 -7.18
CA ALA A 467 17.84 -11.13 -7.00
C ALA A 467 17.39 -11.86 -5.71
N ALA A 468 17.18 -11.13 -4.61
CA ALA A 468 16.65 -11.67 -3.37
C ALA A 468 15.25 -12.29 -3.56
N PHE A 469 14.35 -11.60 -4.29
CA PHE A 469 13.05 -12.18 -4.64
C PHE A 469 13.17 -13.41 -5.53
N ALA A 470 14.05 -13.39 -6.55
CA ALA A 470 14.23 -14.54 -7.44
C ALA A 470 14.70 -15.78 -6.67
N MET A 471 15.59 -15.59 -5.68
CA MET A 471 16.01 -16.66 -4.78
C MET A 471 14.84 -17.19 -3.94
N LEU A 472 14.03 -16.30 -3.35
CA LEU A 472 12.81 -16.68 -2.63
C LEU A 472 11.88 -17.51 -3.52
N GLN A 473 11.65 -17.06 -4.76
CA GLN A 473 10.74 -17.73 -5.69
C GLN A 473 11.18 -19.18 -5.94
N VAL A 474 12.48 -19.41 -6.14
CA VAL A 474 13.01 -20.78 -6.30
C VAL A 474 12.75 -21.63 -5.05
N ALA A 475 12.93 -21.08 -3.86
CA ALA A 475 12.69 -21.81 -2.60
C ALA A 475 11.20 -22.13 -2.39
N VAL A 476 10.31 -21.16 -2.64
CA VAL A 476 8.85 -21.32 -2.48
C VAL A 476 8.26 -22.28 -3.52
N ASP A 477 8.75 -22.21 -4.77
CA ASP A 477 8.28 -23.09 -5.85
C ASP A 477 8.76 -24.54 -5.66
N ALA A 478 9.83 -24.76 -4.89
CA ALA A 478 10.30 -26.09 -4.52
C ALA A 478 9.37 -26.80 -3.51
N GLU A 479 8.67 -26.05 -2.65
CA GLU A 479 7.69 -26.60 -1.72
C GLU A 479 6.40 -26.98 -2.47
N LYS A 480 6.00 -28.25 -2.42
CA LYS A 480 4.85 -28.78 -3.19
C LYS A 480 3.55 -28.77 -2.40
N ASN A 481 3.62 -28.79 -1.07
CA ASN A 481 2.44 -28.77 -0.22
C ASN A 481 1.89 -27.33 -0.12
N PRO A 482 0.64 -27.06 -0.54
CA PRO A 482 0.07 -25.70 -0.51
C PRO A 482 -0.05 -25.13 0.91
N ASP A 483 -0.32 -25.96 1.91
CA ASP A 483 -0.47 -25.50 3.30
C ASP A 483 0.89 -25.11 3.88
N THR A 484 1.90 -25.95 3.67
CA THR A 484 3.29 -25.67 4.07
C THR A 484 3.83 -24.44 3.34
N ARG A 485 3.55 -24.31 2.04
CA ARG A 485 3.91 -23.13 1.25
C ARG A 485 3.26 -21.87 1.81
N GLY A 486 1.98 -21.94 2.18
CA GLY A 486 1.25 -20.83 2.80
C GLY A 486 1.88 -20.40 4.13
N GLN A 487 2.19 -21.36 5.01
CA GLN A 487 2.86 -21.09 6.28
C GLN A 487 4.27 -20.53 6.09
N LEU A 488 5.04 -21.08 5.15
CA LEU A 488 6.38 -20.59 4.81
C LEU A 488 6.33 -19.12 4.37
N LEU A 489 5.40 -18.78 3.47
CA LEU A 489 5.19 -17.40 3.03
C LEU A 489 4.78 -16.48 4.17
N GLN A 490 3.98 -16.97 5.14
CA GLN A 490 3.67 -16.21 6.35
C GLN A 490 4.89 -16.02 7.26
N GLY A 491 5.71 -17.05 7.44
CA GLY A 491 6.94 -16.99 8.23
C GLY A 491 7.91 -15.95 7.68
N LEU A 492 8.08 -15.93 6.36
CA LEU A 492 8.99 -15.05 5.64
C LEU A 492 8.47 -13.60 5.53
N LEU A 493 7.17 -13.40 5.30
CA LEU A 493 6.60 -12.11 4.88
C LEU A 493 5.49 -11.55 5.79
N GLY A 494 5.13 -12.27 6.86
CA GLY A 494 4.04 -11.91 7.77
C GLY A 494 2.65 -12.42 7.33
N PRO A 495 1.56 -12.03 8.01
CA PRO A 495 0.23 -12.65 7.84
C PRO A 495 -0.32 -12.52 6.41
N ARG A 496 0.02 -11.43 5.72
CA ARG A 496 -0.36 -11.17 4.32
C ARG A 496 0.63 -11.76 3.31
N GLY A 497 1.65 -12.48 3.75
CA GLY A 497 2.70 -13.05 2.92
C GLY A 497 2.21 -13.81 1.69
N PRO A 498 1.26 -14.75 1.82
CA PRO A 498 0.70 -15.46 0.67
C PRO A 498 0.05 -14.54 -0.37
N LEU A 499 -0.69 -13.53 0.08
CA LEU A 499 -1.36 -12.56 -0.80
C LEU A 499 -0.33 -11.69 -1.54
N VAL A 500 0.65 -11.14 -0.81
CA VAL A 500 1.69 -10.27 -1.39
C VAL A 500 2.59 -11.06 -2.34
N TYR A 501 2.92 -12.30 -1.99
CA TYR A 501 3.68 -13.19 -2.89
C TYR A 501 2.89 -13.56 -4.14
N ALA A 502 1.59 -13.87 -4.03
CA ALA A 502 0.76 -14.16 -5.19
C ALA A 502 0.70 -12.96 -6.16
N ALA A 503 0.58 -11.75 -5.62
CA ALA A 503 0.66 -10.51 -6.41
C ALA A 503 2.04 -10.34 -7.07
N ALA A 504 3.12 -10.64 -6.36
CA ALA A 504 4.48 -10.58 -6.90
C ALA A 504 4.76 -11.64 -7.98
N ALA A 505 4.21 -12.86 -7.81
CA ALA A 505 4.44 -14.00 -8.68
C ALA A 505 3.56 -14.00 -9.94
N ALA A 506 2.48 -13.21 -9.95
CA ALA A 506 1.70 -12.98 -11.16
C ALA A 506 2.63 -12.41 -12.27
N VAL A 507 2.72 -13.14 -13.38
CA VAL A 507 3.49 -12.72 -14.56
C VAL A 507 2.56 -11.90 -15.44
N HIS A 508 2.79 -10.60 -15.51
CA HIS A 508 2.23 -9.77 -16.55
C HIS A 508 3.38 -9.29 -17.45
N GLU A 509 3.52 -9.90 -18.62
CA GLU A 509 4.41 -9.40 -19.67
C GLU A 509 3.76 -8.16 -20.30
N GLY A 510 4.36 -6.98 -20.11
CA GLY A 510 3.93 -5.74 -20.74
C GLY A 510 4.21 -4.51 -19.89
N ILE A 511 4.00 -3.32 -20.47
CA ILE A 511 3.89 -2.09 -19.67
C ILE A 511 2.56 -2.19 -18.94
N ASP A 512 2.64 -2.72 -17.73
CA ASP A 512 1.45 -3.16 -17.04
C ASP A 512 0.85 -1.98 -16.30
N HIS A 513 -0.31 -1.60 -16.81
CA HIS A 513 -1.13 -0.56 -16.28
C HIS A 513 -2.33 -1.27 -15.70
N THR A 514 -2.58 -1.13 -14.41
CA THR A 514 -3.72 -1.76 -13.79
C THR A 514 -4.79 -0.71 -13.60
N TRP A 515 -5.97 -0.99 -14.10
CA TRP A 515 -7.14 -0.24 -13.73
C TRP A 515 -7.58 -0.70 -12.33
N VAL A 516 -7.56 0.22 -11.37
CA VAL A 516 -7.83 -0.06 -9.95
C VAL A 516 -8.94 0.83 -9.43
N PHE A 517 -9.87 0.24 -8.69
CA PHE A 517 -10.87 1.00 -7.92
C PHE A 517 -10.27 1.38 -6.58
N ARG A 518 -9.98 2.67 -6.40
CA ARG A 518 -9.43 3.20 -5.14
C ARG A 518 -10.50 3.98 -4.38
N TYR A 519 -10.99 3.41 -3.29
CA TYR A 519 -11.88 4.09 -2.36
C TYR A 519 -11.10 5.10 -1.49
N GLU A 520 -11.68 6.27 -1.22
CA GLU A 520 -11.03 7.33 -0.44
C GLU A 520 -10.87 6.97 1.06
N THR A 521 -11.64 6.00 1.54
CA THR A 521 -11.65 5.49 2.91
C THR A 521 -10.78 4.25 3.14
N ASP A 522 -10.12 3.73 2.09
CA ASP A 522 -9.05 2.74 2.27
C ASP A 522 -7.77 3.48 2.72
N SER A 523 -7.84 4.10 3.90
CA SER A 523 -6.73 4.81 4.55
C SER A 523 -5.66 3.88 5.12
N VAL A 524 -5.78 2.58 4.87
CA VAL A 524 -4.74 1.60 5.11
C VAL A 524 -4.28 1.13 3.74
N GLY A 525 -3.13 1.63 3.32
CA GLY A 525 -2.52 1.33 2.01
C GLY A 525 -2.39 -0.17 1.74
N LEU A 526 -2.24 -0.48 0.45
CA LEU A 526 -1.96 -1.81 -0.10
C LEU A 526 -1.13 -2.71 0.83
#